data_AF-A0A914DWU8-F1
#
_entry.id   AF-A0A914DWU8-F1
#
_cell.length_a   1.000
_cell.length_b   1.000
_cell.length_c   1.000
_cell.angle_alpha   90.00
_cell.angle_beta   90.00
_cell.angle_gamma   90.00
#
_symmetry.space_group_name_H-M   'P 1'
#
loop_
_entity.id
_entity.type
_entity.pdbx_description
1 polymer ?
#
loop_
_entity_poly.entity_id
_entity_poly.type
_entity_poly.pdbx_seq_one_letter_code
_entity_poly.pdbx_strand_id
1 'polypeptide(L)'
;MDFLIDTLNGFLTDRNEDDFFDRLNYQYTPTLFILLAMINITKLYVGSAITCFSKAEFPKSWNEYSKDYCLIENTYYLRTDESIPLELETRNSKQISYYQWVPFMLILQAASFYLVHTIWRAFNWISGIFFQYKLFI
;
A
#
# COMPACT_ATOMS: atom_id res chain seq x y z
N MET A 1 17.07 7.51 3.84
CA MET A 1 16.27 8.49 3.05
C MET A 1 16.82 8.60 1.64
N ASP A 2 18.13 8.45 1.45
CA ASP A 2 18.81 8.60 0.15
C ASP A 2 18.33 7.58 -0.89
N PHE A 3 18.09 6.32 -0.50
CA PHE A 3 17.52 5.30 -1.39
C PHE A 3 16.14 5.69 -1.95
N LEU A 4 15.29 6.34 -1.16
CA LEU A 4 13.96 6.81 -1.59
C LEU A 4 14.08 8.03 -2.51
N ILE A 5 15.03 8.92 -2.24
CA ILE A 5 15.27 10.11 -3.05
C ILE A 5 15.86 9.72 -4.41
N ASP A 6 16.80 8.77 -4.44
CA ASP A 6 17.39 8.26 -5.68
C ASP A 6 16.38 7.48 -6.53
N THR A 7 15.52 6.68 -5.90
CA THR A 7 14.41 6.04 -6.63
C THR A 7 13.43 7.07 -7.17
N LEU A 8 13.02 8.07 -6.36
CA LEU A 8 12.16 9.17 -6.83
C LEU A 8 12.79 9.97 -7.97
N ASN A 9 14.09 10.28 -7.91
CA ASN A 9 14.80 10.99 -8.98
C ASN A 9 14.89 10.14 -10.26
N GLY A 10 15.08 8.82 -10.12
CA GLY A 10 15.01 7.87 -11.23
C GLY A 10 13.62 7.80 -11.86
N PHE A 11 12.55 7.95 -11.08
CA PHE A 11 11.18 8.03 -11.57
C PHE A 11 10.87 9.38 -12.22
N LEU A 12 11.37 10.50 -11.68
CA LEU A 12 11.05 11.86 -12.13
C LEU A 12 11.88 12.35 -13.32
N THR A 13 12.95 11.63 -13.68
CA THR A 13 13.77 12.00 -14.84
C THR A 13 12.98 11.81 -16.13
N ASP A 14 12.73 12.91 -16.82
CA ASP A 14 12.08 12.92 -18.12
C ASP A 14 12.98 12.24 -19.17
N ARG A 15 12.46 11.20 -19.82
CA ARG A 15 13.13 10.49 -20.90
C ARG A 15 12.33 10.63 -22.19
N ASN A 16 12.99 11.13 -23.23
CA ASN A 16 12.38 11.44 -24.53
C ASN A 16 11.88 10.20 -25.31
N GLU A 17 12.04 8.99 -24.77
CA GLU A 17 11.66 7.73 -25.44
C GLU A 17 10.27 7.22 -25.01
N ASP A 18 9.66 7.80 -23.97
CA ASP A 18 8.43 7.30 -23.36
C ASP A 18 7.19 8.10 -23.80
N ASP A 19 6.16 7.39 -24.28
CA ASP A 19 4.86 7.97 -24.62
C ASP A 19 4.09 8.46 -23.37
N PHE A 20 3.08 9.31 -23.58
CA PHE A 20 2.24 9.81 -22.47
C PHE A 20 1.60 8.68 -21.66
N PHE A 21 1.13 7.63 -22.32
CA PHE A 21 0.50 6.48 -21.66
C PHE A 21 1.51 5.65 -20.87
N ASP A 22 2.76 5.57 -21.31
CA ASP A 22 3.82 4.87 -20.58
C ASP A 22 4.13 5.60 -19.29
N ARG A 23 4.28 6.92 -19.34
CA ARG A 23 4.49 7.77 -18.15
C ARG A 23 3.34 7.66 -17.15
N LEU A 24 2.09 7.59 -17.63
CA LEU A 24 0.92 7.36 -16.77
C LEU A 24 1.04 6.07 -15.96
N ASN A 25 1.48 4.99 -16.61
CA ASN A 25 1.52 3.67 -15.99
C ASN A 25 2.78 3.42 -15.15
N TYR A 26 3.98 3.75 -15.64
CA TYR A 26 5.22 3.43 -14.93
C TYR A 26 5.64 4.51 -13.92
N GLN A 27 5.23 5.77 -14.12
CA GLN A 27 5.69 6.89 -13.30
C GLN A 27 4.58 7.43 -12.40
N TYR A 28 3.45 7.88 -12.96
CA TYR A 28 2.40 8.53 -12.17
C TYR A 28 1.61 7.56 -11.28
N THR A 29 1.16 6.43 -11.82
CA THR A 29 0.36 5.42 -11.08
C THR A 29 1.08 4.84 -9.86
N PRO A 30 2.31 4.30 -9.97
CA PRO A 30 3.02 3.76 -8.80
C PRO A 30 3.41 4.84 -7.80
N THR A 31 3.72 6.07 -8.25
CA THR A 31 3.97 7.21 -7.34
C THR A 31 2.73 7.50 -6.49
N LEU A 32 1.54 7.51 -7.10
CA LEU A 32 0.29 7.68 -6.38
C LEU A 32 0.07 6.57 -5.35
N PHE A 33 0.30 5.32 -5.72
CA PHE A 33 0.17 4.19 -4.78
C PHE A 33 1.16 4.26 -3.62
N ILE A 34 2.41 4.67 -3.87
CA ILE A 34 3.40 4.87 -2.81
C ILE A 34 2.96 5.99 -1.86
N LEU A 35 2.44 7.12 -2.37
CA LEU A 35 1.90 8.20 -1.55
C LEU A 35 0.73 7.72 -0.66
N LEU A 36 -0.22 6.99 -1.24
CA LEU A 36 -1.35 6.42 -0.50
C LEU A 36 -0.89 5.40 0.54
N ALA A 37 0.09 4.55 0.21
CA ALA A 37 0.66 3.59 1.15
C ALA A 37 1.32 4.31 2.34
N MET A 38 2.10 5.36 2.08
CA MET A 38 2.73 6.17 3.14
C MET A 38 1.69 6.79 4.08
N ILE A 39 0.61 7.37 3.53
CA ILE A 39 -0.47 7.95 4.35
C ILE A 39 -1.09 6.89 5.29
N ASN A 40 -1.36 5.69 4.76
CA ASN A 40 -1.93 4.59 5.55
C ASN A 40 -0.94 4.11 6.63
N ILE A 41 0.34 3.97 6.29
CA ILE A 41 1.41 3.58 7.24
C ILE A 41 1.54 4.63 8.34
N THR A 42 1.53 5.92 8.02
CA THR A 42 1.57 6.98 9.05
C THR A 42 0.38 6.88 10.01
N LYS A 43 -0.82 6.61 9.51
CA LYS A 43 -2.00 6.39 10.35
C LYS A 43 -1.88 5.15 11.24
N LEU A 44 -1.19 4.11 10.78
CA LEU A 44 -1.02 2.85 11.49
C LEU A 44 0.02 2.93 12.61
N TYR A 45 1.15 3.60 12.39
CA TYR A 45 2.29 3.61 13.33
C TYR A 45 2.38 4.87 14.20
N VAL A 46 1.98 6.03 13.67
CA VAL A 46 2.12 7.33 14.36
C VAL A 46 0.78 7.82 14.90
N GLY A 47 -0.32 7.42 14.25
CA GLY A 47 -1.68 7.75 14.67
C GLY A 47 -2.37 6.62 15.42
N SER A 48 -3.62 6.85 15.81
CA SER A 48 -4.53 5.80 16.26
C SER A 48 -5.29 5.23 15.07
N ALA A 49 -4.93 4.02 14.62
CA ALA A 49 -5.63 3.34 13.53
C ALA A 49 -7.08 2.98 13.87
N ILE A 50 -7.34 2.63 15.14
CA ILE A 50 -8.66 2.26 15.66
C ILE A 50 -8.86 2.85 17.06
N THR A 51 -10.11 3.16 17.40
CA THR A 51 -10.52 3.54 18.75
C THR A 51 -11.50 2.51 19.28
N CYS A 52 -11.21 1.96 20.45
CA CYS A 52 -11.99 0.90 21.08
C CYS A 52 -12.68 1.43 22.34
N PHE A 53 -13.86 0.89 22.64
CA PHE A 53 -14.52 1.15 23.91
C PHE A 53 -13.92 0.26 25.00
N SER A 54 -13.05 0.82 25.84
CA SER A 54 -12.43 0.13 26.97
C SER A 54 -13.16 0.41 28.27
N LYS A 55 -12.88 -0.39 29.30
CA LYS A 55 -13.48 -0.20 30.63
C LYS A 55 -12.92 1.07 31.29
N ALA A 56 -13.76 1.78 32.05
CA ALA A 56 -13.38 3.01 32.74
C ALA A 56 -12.28 2.83 33.80
N GLU A 57 -12.16 1.63 34.35
CA GLU A 57 -11.17 1.28 35.39
C GLU A 57 -9.76 1.03 34.81
N PHE A 58 -9.62 0.89 33.49
CA PHE A 58 -8.33 0.58 32.88
C PHE A 58 -7.39 1.79 32.91
N PRO A 59 -6.16 1.63 33.44
CA PRO A 59 -5.17 2.70 33.35
C PRO A 59 -4.72 2.86 31.89
N LYS A 60 -4.04 3.97 31.59
CA LYS A 60 -3.68 4.36 30.23
C LYS A 60 -2.94 3.28 29.44
N SER A 61 -2.01 2.56 30.08
CA SER A 61 -1.24 1.48 29.45
C SER A 61 -2.10 0.32 28.96
N TRP A 62 -3.12 -0.07 29.74
CA TRP A 62 -4.07 -1.11 29.34
C TRP A 62 -5.00 -0.64 28.22
N ASN A 63 -5.34 0.66 28.18
CA ASN A 63 -6.10 1.24 27.07
C ASN A 63 -5.30 1.26 25.76
N GLU A 64 -4.00 1.55 25.81
CA GLU A 64 -3.11 1.46 24.64
C GLU A 64 -2.98 0.00 24.18
N TYR A 65 -2.69 -0.93 25.10
CA TYR A 65 -2.63 -2.36 24.78
C TYR A 65 -3.93 -2.90 24.16
N SER A 66 -5.09 -2.48 24.68
CA SER A 66 -6.39 -2.92 24.15
C SER A 66 -6.62 -2.46 22.70
N LYS A 67 -6.12 -1.26 22.33
CA LYS A 67 -6.20 -0.75 20.95
C LYS A 67 -5.33 -1.58 20.01
N ASP A 68 -4.10 -1.86 20.42
CA ASP A 68 -3.18 -2.67 19.62
C ASP A 68 -3.71 -4.09 19.45
N TYR A 69 -4.22 -4.68 20.52
CA TYR A 69 -4.84 -6.00 20.48
C TYR A 69 -6.05 -6.04 19.52
N CYS A 70 -6.95 -5.06 19.59
CA CYS A 70 -8.09 -4.96 18.67
C CYS A 70 -7.69 -4.73 17.21
N LEU A 71 -6.55 -4.10 16.95
CA LEU A 71 -6.08 -3.86 15.59
C LEU A 71 -5.43 -5.10 14.99
N ILE A 72 -4.64 -5.84 15.77
CA ILE A 72 -3.90 -7.03 15.33
C ILE A 72 -4.84 -8.23 15.21
N GLU A 73 -5.77 -8.38 16.15
CA GLU A 73 -6.82 -9.39 16.05
C GLU A 73 -7.87 -8.97 15.03
N ASN A 74 -8.41 -9.97 14.32
CA ASN A 74 -9.44 -9.71 13.33
C ASN A 74 -10.73 -9.21 14.00
N THR A 75 -11.31 -8.16 13.43
CA THR A 75 -12.59 -7.61 13.89
C THR A 75 -13.75 -8.21 13.10
N TYR A 76 -14.96 -8.15 13.62
CA TYR A 76 -16.16 -8.60 12.90
C TYR A 76 -17.28 -7.60 13.16
N TYR A 77 -18.17 -7.45 12.17
CA TYR A 77 -19.33 -6.60 12.33
C TYR A 77 -20.45 -7.35 13.05
N LEU A 78 -21.04 -6.72 14.07
CA LEU A 78 -22.22 -7.21 14.77
C LEU A 78 -23.33 -6.16 14.64
N ARG A 79 -24.52 -6.63 14.25
CA ARG A 79 -25.72 -5.80 14.15
C ARG A 79 -26.26 -5.51 15.55
N THR A 80 -26.83 -4.32 15.79
CA THR A 80 -27.22 -3.85 17.14
C THR A 80 -28.35 -4.67 17.78
N ASP A 81 -29.18 -5.35 16.98
CA ASP A 81 -30.28 -6.24 17.36
C ASP A 81 -29.87 -7.71 17.52
N GLU A 82 -28.64 -8.08 17.16
CA GLU A 82 -28.11 -9.44 17.30
C GLU A 82 -27.29 -9.58 18.60
N SER A 83 -27.42 -10.73 19.28
CA SER A 83 -26.55 -11.09 20.40
C SER A 83 -25.19 -11.58 19.90
N ILE A 84 -24.16 -11.46 20.74
CA ILE A 84 -22.82 -11.94 20.42
C ILE A 84 -22.88 -13.47 20.23
N PRO A 85 -22.51 -14.01 19.04
CA PRO A 85 -22.59 -15.44 18.80
C PRO A 85 -21.61 -16.19 19.72
N LEU A 86 -22.10 -17.22 20.40
CA LEU A 86 -21.30 -18.11 21.25
C LEU A 86 -20.43 -19.07 20.43
N GLU A 87 -20.86 -19.38 19.21
CA GLU A 87 -20.16 -20.28 18.31
C GLU A 87 -19.00 -19.58 17.59
N LEU A 88 -17.80 -20.13 17.77
CA LEU A 88 -16.55 -19.59 17.22
C LEU A 88 -16.53 -19.61 15.68
N GLU A 89 -17.08 -20.65 15.06
CA GLU A 89 -17.14 -20.79 13.59
C GLU A 89 -17.92 -19.64 12.95
N THR A 90 -19.09 -19.30 13.50
CA THR A 90 -19.92 -18.20 13.04
C THR A 90 -19.20 -16.85 13.19
N ARG A 91 -18.39 -16.68 14.25
CA ARG A 91 -17.59 -15.46 14.44
C ARG A 91 -16.43 -15.37 13.46
N ASN A 92 -15.73 -16.48 13.21
CA ASN A 92 -14.57 -16.53 12.31
C ASN A 92 -14.97 -16.26 10.85
N SER A 93 -16.11 -16.77 10.41
CA SER A 93 -16.61 -16.53 9.04
C SER A 93 -16.94 -15.06 8.73
N LYS A 94 -17.21 -14.23 9.76
CA LYS A 94 -17.55 -12.81 9.64
C LYS A 94 -16.36 -11.87 9.90
N GLN A 95 -15.15 -12.42 10.04
CA GLN A 95 -13.95 -11.62 10.35
C GLN A 95 -13.50 -10.75 9.17
N ILE A 96 -12.95 -9.60 9.53
CA ILE A 96 -12.49 -8.55 8.62
C ILE A 96 -11.01 -8.29 8.92
N SER A 97 -10.14 -8.72 8.01
CA SER A 97 -8.67 -8.61 8.15
C SER A 97 -8.04 -7.59 7.21
N TYR A 98 -8.77 -7.08 6.21
CA TYR A 98 -8.15 -6.38 5.08
C TYR A 98 -7.43 -5.07 5.47
N TYR A 99 -7.85 -4.39 6.54
CA TYR A 99 -7.27 -3.11 6.97
C TYR A 99 -5.75 -3.18 7.19
N GLN A 100 -5.27 -4.31 7.70
CA GLN A 100 -3.83 -4.55 7.93
C GLN A 100 -3.06 -4.71 6.61
N TRP A 101 -3.72 -5.25 5.57
CA TRP A 101 -3.10 -5.64 4.31
C TRP A 101 -3.10 -4.53 3.25
N VAL A 102 -3.99 -3.55 3.35
CA VAL A 102 -4.11 -2.42 2.41
C VAL A 102 -2.75 -1.76 2.09
N PRO A 103 -1.93 -1.31 3.07
CA PRO A 103 -0.66 -0.65 2.76
C PRO A 103 0.33 -1.56 2.01
N PHE A 104 0.36 -2.86 2.35
CA PHE A 104 1.22 -3.83 1.67
C PHE A 104 0.77 -4.08 0.23
N MET A 105 -0.54 -4.19 0.00
CA MET A 105 -1.10 -4.35 -1.34
C MET A 105 -0.84 -3.14 -2.24
N LEU A 106 -0.90 -1.91 -1.69
CA LEU A 106 -0.57 -0.70 -2.45
C LEU A 106 0.90 -0.66 -2.88
N ILE A 107 1.83 -1.06 -1.99
CA ILE A 107 3.25 -1.18 -2.33
C ILE A 107 3.47 -2.26 -3.38
N LEU A 108 2.80 -3.40 -3.26
CA LEU A 108 2.87 -4.48 -4.23
C LEU A 108 2.38 -4.03 -5.60
N GLN A 109 1.24 -3.32 -5.66
CA GLN A 109 0.72 -2.75 -6.91
C GLN A 109 1.71 -1.77 -7.53
N ALA A 110 2.29 -0.86 -6.74
CA ALA A 110 3.33 0.05 -7.22
C ALA A 110 4.53 -0.70 -7.82
N ALA A 111 4.99 -1.76 -7.16
CA ALA A 111 6.06 -2.61 -7.66
C ALA A 111 5.67 -3.32 -8.96
N SER A 112 4.45 -3.86 -9.08
CA SER A 112 3.99 -4.52 -10.30
C SER A 112 4.00 -3.59 -11.51
N PHE A 113 3.50 -2.35 -11.39
CA PHE A 113 3.53 -1.37 -12.49
C PHE A 113 4.97 -1.02 -12.90
N TYR A 114 5.87 -0.87 -11.93
CA TYR A 114 7.28 -0.61 -12.21
C TYR A 114 8.00 -1.80 -12.86
N LEU A 115 7.66 -3.03 -12.44
CA LEU A 115 8.26 -4.25 -12.97
C LEU A 115 7.94 -4.44 -14.45
N VAL A 116 6.71 -4.18 -14.89
CA VAL A 116 6.33 -4.32 -16.32
C VAL A 116 7.21 -3.44 -17.22
N HIS A 117 7.43 -2.18 -16.86
CA HIS A 117 8.32 -1.28 -17.62
C HIS A 117 9.79 -1.72 -17.55
N THR A 118 10.25 -2.19 -16.38
CA THR A 118 11.62 -2.69 -16.24
C THR A 118 11.88 -3.92 -17.11
N ILE A 119 10.90 -4.83 -17.20
CA ILE A 119 10.93 -6.01 -18.07
C ILE A 119 10.97 -5.58 -19.54
N TRP A 120 10.09 -4.66 -19.95
CA TRP A 120 10.10 -4.10 -21.31
C TRP A 120 11.47 -3.55 -21.70
N ARG A 121 12.09 -2.78 -20.81
CA ARG A 121 13.42 -2.21 -21.05
C ARG A 121 14.51 -3.28 -21.13
N ALA A 122 14.45 -4.30 -20.27
CA ALA A 122 15.40 -5.41 -20.29
C ALA A 122 15.33 -6.17 -21.63
N PHE A 123 14.12 -6.42 -22.15
CA PHE A 123 13.94 -7.05 -23.45
C PHE A 123 14.44 -6.18 -24.61
N ASN A 124 14.15 -4.87 -24.60
CA ASN A 124 14.66 -3.95 -25.63
C ASN A 124 16.20 -3.91 -25.67
N TRP A 125 16.85 -3.92 -24.50
CA TRP A 125 18.31 -3.99 -24.43
C TRP A 125 18.86 -5.28 -25.06
N ILE A 126 18.21 -6.41 -24.84
CA ILE A 126 18.60 -7.71 -25.41
C ILE A 126 18.38 -7.74 -26.93
N SER A 127 17.34 -7.07 -27.44
CA SER A 127 17.02 -7.04 -28.87
C SER A 127 18.05 -6.30 -29.73
N GLY A 128 18.92 -5.45 -29.16
CA GLY A 128 20.04 -4.83 -29.87
C GLY A 128 19.65 -3.81 -30.95
N ILE A 129 18.36 -3.46 -31.08
CA ILE A 129 17.85 -2.45 -32.02
C ILE A 129 17.83 -1.11 -31.28
N PHE A 130 18.89 -0.32 -31.44
CA PHE A 130 18.89 1.07 -30.98
C PHE A 130 18.05 1.92 -31.94
N PHE A 131 16.85 2.33 -31.54
CA PHE A 131 16.17 3.47 -32.16
C PHE A 131 16.96 4.75 -31.81
N GLN A 132 18.04 5.00 -32.54
CA GLN A 132 18.73 6.29 -32.55
C GLN A 132 17.78 7.33 -33.14
N TYR A 133 16.99 8.02 -32.31
CA TYR A 133 16.29 9.27 -32.68
C TYR A 133 17.27 10.45 -32.90
N LYS A 134 18.49 10.17 -33.37
CA LYS A 134 19.48 11.19 -33.73
C LYS A 134 19.47 11.45 -35.24
N LEU A 135 18.28 11.45 -35.83
CA LEU A 135 18.07 11.64 -37.27
C LEU A 135 16.80 12.46 -37.53
N PHE A 136 16.69 13.64 -36.91
CA PHE A 136 16.22 14.82 -37.63
C PHE A 136 16.67 16.09 -36.89
N ILE A 137 17.12 17.03 -37.71
CA ILE A 137 17.22 18.48 -37.44
C ILE A 137 15.93 19.01 -36.82
#